data_AF-A0A3P7LUS0-F1
#
_entry.id   AF-A0A3P7LUS0-F1
#
_cell.length_a   1.000
_cell.length_b   1.000
_cell.length_c   1.000
_cell.angle_alpha   90.00
_cell.angle_beta   90.00
_cell.angle_gamma   90.00
#
_symmetry.space_group_name_H-M   'P 1'
#
loop_
_entity.id
_entity.type
_entity.pdbx_description
1 polymer ?
#
loop_
_entity_poly.entity_id
_entity_poly.type
_entity_poly.pdbx_seq_one_letter_code
_entity_poly.pdbx_strand_id
1 'polypeptide(L)'
;MLERNSTEKFDYKGFIVKRGDVMGSLKFSWGKAFKKSGSIMIGTSPEYDMALFTMCFLSRRGRELCQVYIGTVYPTAGKMTDSCGRT
;
A
#
# COMPACT_ATOMS: atom_id res chain seq x y z
N MET A 1 -14.14 -13.93 0.09
CA MET A 1 -12.70 -13.95 0.42
C MET A 1 -11.99 -13.14 -0.67
N LEU A 2 -11.66 -11.88 -0.36
CA LEU A 2 -11.19 -10.80 -1.26
C LEU A 2 -12.18 -10.32 -2.32
N GLU A 3 -12.96 -11.20 -2.95
CA GLU A 3 -14.00 -10.83 -3.91
C GLU A 3 -15.26 -10.28 -3.23
N ARG A 4 -15.99 -9.43 -3.97
CA ARG A 4 -17.11 -8.62 -3.49
C ARG A 4 -18.12 -9.45 -2.69
N ASN A 5 -18.21 -9.14 -1.40
CA ASN A 5 -19.25 -9.67 -0.51
C ASN A 5 -20.12 -8.51 -0.04
N SER A 6 -21.46 -8.67 -0.09
CA SER A 6 -22.40 -7.61 0.28
C SER A 6 -22.31 -7.18 1.76
N THR A 7 -21.74 -8.04 2.61
CA THR A 7 -21.50 -7.76 4.03
C THR A 7 -20.16 -7.06 4.27
N GLU A 8 -19.21 -7.18 3.34
CA GLU A 8 -17.85 -6.67 3.49
C GLU A 8 -17.68 -5.33 2.75
N LYS A 9 -16.92 -4.41 3.34
CA LYS A 9 -16.61 -3.12 2.69
C LYS A 9 -15.41 -3.21 1.75
N PHE A 10 -14.73 -4.35 1.68
CA PHE A 10 -13.54 -4.53 0.86
C PHE A 10 -13.88 -5.28 -0.42
N ASP A 11 -13.60 -4.67 -1.57
CA ASP A 11 -13.78 -5.27 -2.89
C ASP A 11 -12.44 -5.24 -3.64
N TYR A 12 -11.86 -6.41 -3.81
CA TYR A 12 -10.62 -6.58 -4.56
C TYR A 12 -10.88 -6.58 -6.07
N LYS A 13 -10.16 -5.73 -6.81
CA LYS A 13 -10.27 -5.60 -8.27
C LYS A 13 -9.07 -6.17 -9.03
N GLY A 14 -8.13 -6.79 -8.32
CA GLY A 14 -6.92 -7.37 -8.88
C GLY A 14 -5.63 -6.64 -8.49
N PHE A 15 -4.51 -7.20 -8.93
CA PHE A 15 -3.16 -6.67 -8.75
C PHE A 15 -2.48 -6.53 -10.11
N ILE A 16 -1.69 -5.47 -10.28
CA ILE A 16 -1.20 -5.05 -11.60
C ILE A 16 0.24 -5.51 -11.83
N VAL A 17 1.13 -5.41 -10.84
CA VAL A 17 2.57 -5.67 -11.04
C VAL A 17 3.23 -6.08 -9.72
N LYS A 18 3.98 -7.18 -9.76
CA LYS A 18 5.03 -7.49 -8.77
C LYS A 18 6.34 -6.84 -9.20
N ARG A 19 6.91 -5.95 -8.39
CA ARG A 19 8.26 -5.40 -8.58
C ARG A 19 9.19 -6.12 -7.61
N GLY A 20 10.23 -6.77 -8.14
CA GLY A 20 11.26 -7.44 -7.32
C GLY A 20 10.74 -8.58 -6.43
N ASP A 21 9.59 -9.16 -6.77
CA ASP A 21 8.80 -10.16 -6.01
C ASP A 21 8.32 -9.75 -4.61
N VAL A 22 8.91 -8.71 -4.01
CA VAL A 22 8.62 -8.21 -2.66
C VAL A 22 7.56 -7.10 -2.61
N MET A 23 7.22 -6.46 -3.74
CA MET A 23 6.24 -5.37 -3.76
C MET A 23 5.17 -5.59 -4.83
N GLY A 24 3.90 -5.45 -4.46
CA GLY A 24 2.75 -5.55 -5.37
C GLY A 24 1.94 -4.25 -5.45
N SER A 25 1.38 -3.93 -6.63
CA SER A 25 0.37 -2.87 -6.78
C SER A 25 -1.03 -3.45 -6.82
N LEU A 26 -1.85 -3.14 -5.82
CA LEU A 26 -3.24 -3.58 -5.69
C LEU A 26 -4.24 -2.50 -6.14
N LYS A 27 -5.33 -2.96 -6.75
CA LYS A 27 -6.54 -2.17 -7.06
C LYS A 27 -7.68 -2.71 -6.21
N PHE A 28 -8.31 -1.82 -5.44
CA PHE A 28 -9.43 -2.21 -4.59
C PHE A 28 -10.41 -1.06 -4.40
N SER A 29 -11.65 -1.40 -4.09
CA SER A 29 -12.65 -0.46 -3.61
C SER A 29 -12.87 -0.70 -2.12
N TRP A 30 -12.87 0.38 -1.34
CA TRP A 30 -13.24 0.37 0.06
C TRP A 30 -14.59 1.07 0.22
N GLY A 31 -15.67 0.30 0.34
CA GLY A 31 -17.03 0.79 0.29
C GLY A 31 -17.31 1.48 -1.05
N LYS A 32 -17.65 2.78 -0.99
CA LYS A 32 -17.85 3.64 -2.18
C LYS A 32 -16.56 4.30 -2.70
N ALA A 33 -15.45 4.17 -1.97
CA ALA A 33 -14.18 4.82 -2.31
C ALA A 33 -13.32 3.89 -3.16
N PHE A 34 -13.05 4.28 -4.40
CA PHE A 34 -12.22 3.51 -5.32
C PHE A 34 -10.74 3.92 -5.22
N LYS A 35 -9.86 2.98 -4.86
CA LYS A 35 -8.42 3.19 -4.83
C LYS A 35 -7.79 2.65 -6.13
N LYS A 36 -7.40 3.58 -7.02
CA LYS A 36 -6.82 3.26 -8.34
C LYS A 36 -5.49 2.50 -8.27
N SER A 37 -4.69 2.75 -7.23
CA SER A 37 -3.41 2.06 -7.00
C SER A 37 -3.01 2.21 -5.53
N GLY A 38 -2.78 1.08 -4.86
CA GLY A 38 -2.07 1.00 -3.59
C GLY A 38 -0.87 0.08 -3.74
N SER A 39 0.27 0.42 -3.16
CA SER A 39 1.44 -0.46 -3.10
C SER A 39 1.44 -1.18 -1.75
N ILE A 40 1.64 -2.49 -1.76
CA ILE A 40 1.83 -3.30 -0.55
C ILE A 40 3.08 -4.16 -0.71
N MET A 41 3.76 -4.45 0.39
CA MET A 41 4.81 -5.45 0.40
C MET A 41 4.17 -6.85 0.48
N ILE A 42 4.63 -7.77 -0.36
CA ILE A 42 4.10 -9.15 -0.45
C ILE A 42 5.22 -10.09 -0.04
N GLY A 43 4.93 -11.01 0.89
CA GLY A 43 5.92 -11.97 1.38
C GLY A 43 6.88 -11.40 2.43
N THR A 44 6.66 -10.18 2.91
CA THR A 44 7.32 -9.60 4.07
C THR A 44 6.60 -9.97 5.36
N SER A 45 7.29 -9.86 6.49
CA SER A 45 6.68 -10.06 7.79
C SER A 45 6.03 -8.75 8.30
N PRO A 46 4.91 -8.81 9.04
CA PRO A 46 4.22 -7.62 9.54
C PRO A 46 5.12 -6.69 10.38
N GLU A 47 6.08 -7.27 11.13
CA GLU A 47 7.04 -6.52 11.91
C GLU A 47 8.05 -5.74 11.04
N TYR A 48 8.42 -6.28 9.87
CA TYR A 48 9.29 -5.60 8.92
C TYR A 48 8.61 -4.37 8.31
N ASP A 49 7.37 -4.52 7.84
CA ASP A 49 6.55 -3.42 7.32
C ASP A 49 6.38 -2.31 8.36
N MET A 50 6.03 -2.68 9.61
CA MET A 50 5.87 -1.71 10.70
C MET A 50 7.17 -0.95 10.97
N ALA A 51 8.31 -1.65 11.08
CA ALA A 51 9.60 -1.03 11.35
C ALA A 51 10.02 -0.05 10.24
N LEU A 52 9.81 -0.43 8.97
CA LEU A 52 10.10 0.44 7.82
C LEU A 52 9.27 1.73 7.84
N PHE A 53 7.96 1.63 8.08
CA PHE A 53 7.12 2.82 8.16
C PHE A 53 7.51 3.73 9.32
N THR A 54 7.85 3.17 10.48
CA THR A 54 8.35 3.95 11.63
C THR A 54 9.67 4.64 11.31
N MET A 55 10.64 3.94 10.72
CA MET A 55 11.91 4.54 10.32
C MET A 55 11.72 5.67 9.30
N CYS A 56 10.84 5.48 8.32
CA CYS A 56 10.50 6.51 7.35
C CYS A 56 9.85 7.74 7.99
N PHE A 57 8.95 7.54 8.95
CA PHE A 57 8.32 8.63 9.69
C PHE A 57 9.34 9.44 10.52
N LEU A 58 10.29 8.75 11.16
CA LEU A 58 11.34 9.40 11.96
C LEU A 58 12.39 10.12 11.10
N SER A 59 12.79 9.52 9.98
CA SER A 59 13.83 10.07 9.10
C SER A 59 13.35 11.25 8.26
N ARG A 60 12.08 11.28 7.82
CA ARG A 60 11.50 12.35 7.00
C ARG A 60 10.20 12.84 7.61
N ARG A 61 10.28 13.90 8.43
CA ARG A 61 9.10 14.54 9.05
C ARG A 61 8.28 15.33 8.01
N GLY A 62 7.46 14.60 7.24
CA GLY A 62 6.20 15.11 6.70
C GLY A 62 6.19 15.80 5.34
N ARG A 63 7.30 15.85 4.58
CA ARG A 63 7.30 16.54 3.26
C ARG A 63 7.94 15.81 2.11
N GLU A 64 8.74 14.77 2.36
CA GLU A 64 9.50 14.09 1.31
C GLU A 64 9.20 12.60 1.29
N LEU A 65 9.23 12.03 0.09
CA LEU A 65 9.07 10.59 -0.09
C LEU A 65 10.27 9.87 0.56
N CYS A 66 10.00 8.91 1.44
CA CYS A 66 11.02 8.04 2.00
C CYS A 66 11.53 7.08 0.92
N GLN A 67 12.75 7.28 0.44
CA GLN A 67 13.40 6.41 -0.53
C GLN A 67 14.23 5.36 0.21
N VAL A 68 13.77 4.12 0.20
CA VAL A 68 14.47 2.97 0.77
C VAL A 68 14.78 1.99 -0.35
N TYR A 69 15.90 1.28 -0.29
CA TYR A 69 16.19 0.21 -1.24
C TYR A 69 15.98 -1.15 -0.57
N ILE A 70 15.10 -1.97 -1.14
CA ILE A 70 14.77 -3.29 -0.60
C ILE A 70 15.11 -4.32 -1.67
N GLY A 71 16.29 -4.93 -1.53
CA GLY A 71 16.79 -6.00 -2.40
C GLY A 71 17.07 -5.55 -3.84
N THR A 72 16.01 -5.34 -4.62
CA THR A 72 16.05 -4.97 -6.05
C THR A 72 15.13 -3.78 -6.40
N VAL A 73 14.38 -3.24 -5.43
CA VAL A 73 13.35 -2.23 -5.69
C VAL A 73 13.39 -1.06 -4.73
N TYR A 74 12.97 0.10 -5.21
CA TYR A 74 12.63 1.26 -4.39
C TYR A 74 11.11 1.30 -4.22
N PRO A 75 10.56 0.96 -3.03
CA PRO A 75 9.14 1.07 -2.82
C PRO A 75 8.75 2.54 -2.88
N THR A 76 7.74 2.84 -3.68
CA THR A 76 7.23 4.20 -3.83
C THR A 76 5.86 4.24 -3.17
N ALA A 77 5.72 5.09 -2.14
CA ALA A 77 4.41 5.33 -1.55
C ALA A 77 3.43 5.81 -2.63
N GLY A 78 2.30 5.14 -2.74
CA GLY A 78 1.21 5.59 -3.61
C GLY A 78 0.70 6.97 -3.18
N LYS A 79 0.16 7.75 -4.12
CA LYS A 79 -0.43 9.05 -3.78
C LYS A 79 -1.56 8.86 -2.75
N MET A 80 -1.50 9.64 -1.68
CA MET A 80 -2.63 9.75 -0.75
C MET A 80 -3.81 10.36 -1.52
N THR A 81 -4.98 9.74 -1.40
CA THR A 81 -6.20 10.13 -2.11
C THR A 81 -7.24 10.50 -1.07
N ASP A 82 -7.93 11.60 -1.29
CA ASP A 82 -8.92 12.11 -0.34
C ASP A 82 -10.20 11.28 -0.24
N SER A 83 -10.39 10.33 -1.16
CA SER A 83 -11.56 9.47 -1.23
C SER A 83 -11.79 8.61 0.03
N CYS A 84 -10.76 8.41 0.85
CA CYS A 84 -10.82 7.65 2.09
C CYS A 84 -9.80 8.24 3.07
N GLY A 85 -10.23 8.70 4.24
CA GLY A 85 -9.34 9.19 5.31
C GLY A 85 -9.59 10.63 5.80
N ARG A 86 -10.53 11.40 5.23
CA ARG A 86 -11.11 12.55 5.93
C ARG A 86 -12.30 12.09 6.76
N THR A 87 -12.08 11.92 8.06
CA THR A 87 -13.14 11.88 9.08
C THR A 87 -12.93 13.08 9.97
#